data_AF-A0A963B1G7-F1
#
_entry.id   AF-A0A963B1G7-F1
#
_cell.length_a   1.000
_cell.length_b   1.000
_cell.length_c   1.000
_cell.angle_alpha   90.00
_cell.angle_beta   90.00
_cell.angle_gamma   90.00
#
_symmetry.space_group_name_H-M   'P 1'
#
loop_
_entity.id
_entity.type
_entity.pdbx_description
1 polymer ?
#
loop_
_entity_poly.entity_id
_entity_poly.type
_entity_poly.pdbx_seq_one_letter_code
_entity_poly.pdbx_strand_id
1 'polypeptide(L)' 'MGRKRQRRTLYIYVGTSRVGQYTRAPNGATSFRYDSEWLSADHAFPISLSMPLSDRIWSGEG' A
#
# COMPACT_ATOMS: atom_id res chain seq x y z
N MET A 1 8.98 12.89 28.27
CA MET A 1 9.47 12.37 26.96
C MET A 1 8.33 11.67 26.24
N GLY A 2 7.75 12.30 25.21
CA GLY A 2 6.61 11.75 24.48
C GLY A 2 7.02 10.65 23.49
N ARG A 3 6.27 9.56 23.42
CA ARG A 3 6.54 8.44 22.50
C ARG A 3 6.49 8.94 21.07
N LYS A 4 7.62 8.84 20.34
CA LYS A 4 7.69 9.22 18.93
C LYS A 4 6.64 8.41 18.17
N ARG A 5 5.69 9.11 17.54
CA ARG A 5 4.59 8.53 16.78
C ARG A 5 5.16 7.73 15.59
N GLN A 6 5.27 6.41 15.73
CA GLN A 6 5.83 5.54 14.69
C GLN A 6 4.77 5.26 13.62
N ARG A 7 5.06 5.70 12.39
CA ARG A 7 4.35 5.23 11.19
C ARG A 7 4.73 3.76 10.97
N ARG A 8 3.74 2.90 10.75
CA ARG A 8 3.98 1.49 10.42
C ARG A 8 3.78 1.28 8.92
N THR A 9 4.73 0.61 8.30
CA THR A 9 4.69 0.25 6.88
C THR A 9 4.67 -1.27 6.76
N LEU A 10 3.78 -1.79 5.94
CA LEU A 10 3.71 -3.18 5.52
C LEU A 10 4.02 -3.23 4.03
N TYR A 11 5.06 -3.96 3.65
CA TYR A 11 5.34 -4.26 2.26
C TYR A 11 4.56 -5.51 1.84
N ILE A 12 3.86 -5.42 0.72
CA ILE A 12 2.97 -6.48 0.24
C ILE A 12 3.63 -7.14 -0.95
N TYR A 13 3.69 -8.48 -0.92
CA TYR A 13 4.32 -9.31 -1.94
C TYR A 13 3.35 -10.40 -2.42
N VAL A 14 3.49 -10.77 -3.68
CA VAL A 14 2.91 -11.98 -4.27
C VAL A 14 4.07 -12.79 -4.81
N GLY A 15 4.33 -13.95 -4.20
CA GLY A 15 5.59 -14.65 -4.40
C GLY A 15 6.77 -13.78 -3.98
N THR A 16 7.68 -13.53 -4.92
CA THR A 16 8.85 -12.63 -4.74
C THR A 16 8.64 -11.23 -5.31
N SER A 17 7.53 -10.99 -6.02
CA SER A 17 7.23 -9.69 -6.64
C SER A 17 6.60 -8.75 -5.61
N ARG A 18 7.17 -7.54 -5.47
CA ARG A 18 6.61 -6.51 -4.61
C ARG A 18 5.39 -5.90 -5.28
N VAL A 19 4.22 -6.05 -4.67
CA VAL A 19 2.96 -5.52 -5.19
C VAL A 19 2.77 -4.07 -4.78
N GLY A 20 3.20 -3.71 -3.57
CA GLY A 20 3.03 -2.35 -3.08
C GLY A 20 3.38 -2.19 -1.62
N GLN A 21 2.93 -1.08 -1.05
CA GLN A 21 3.10 -0.76 0.36
C GLN A 21 1.80 -0.23 0.95
N TYR A 22 1.49 -0.72 2.14
CA TYR A 22 0.42 -0.22 2.98
C TYR A 22 1.04 0.52 4.16
N THR A 23 0.55 1.73 4.46
CA THR A 23 1.00 2.50 5.60
C THR A 23 -0.15 2.84 6.53
N ARG A 24 0.12 2.76 7.82
CA ARG A 24 -0.79 3.22 8.86
C ARG A 24 -0.15 4.37 9.63
N ALA A 25 -0.77 5.52 9.56
CA ALA A 25 -0.38 6.70 10.31
C ALA A 25 -0.78 6.55 11.79
N PRO A 26 -0.10 7.27 12.70
CA PRO A 26 -0.40 7.21 14.13
C PRO A 26 -1.82 7.66 14.52
N ASN A 27 -2.47 8.47 13.68
CA ASN A 27 -3.86 8.91 13.85
C ASN A 27 -4.87 7.90 13.30
N GLY A 28 -4.44 6.72 12.86
CA GLY A 28 -5.30 5.68 12.31
C GLY A 28 -5.48 5.75 10.79
N ALA A 29 -5.15 6.88 10.13
CA ALA A 29 -5.28 7.01 8.69
C ALA A 29 -4.44 5.95 7.95
N THR A 30 -5.04 5.34 6.93
CA THR A 30 -4.42 4.25 6.18
C THR A 30 -4.25 4.65 4.72
N SER A 31 -3.16 4.19 4.11
CA SER A 31 -2.92 4.43 2.69
C SER A 31 -2.26 3.23 2.03
N PHE A 32 -2.57 2.99 0.77
CA PHE A 32 -1.97 1.96 -0.04
C PHE A 32 -1.44 2.55 -1.35
N ARG A 33 -0.28 2.08 -1.79
CA ARG A 33 0.31 2.42 -3.09
C ARG A 33 0.87 1.17 -3.72
N TYR A 34 0.49 0.90 -4.98
CA TYR A 34 1.11 -0.14 -5.79
C TYR A 34 2.57 0.20 -6.08
N ASP A 35 3.40 -0.82 -6.20
CA ASP A 35 4.76 -0.68 -6.72
C ASP A 35 4.70 -0.40 -8.22
N SER A 36 5.59 0.46 -8.72
CA SER A 36 5.65 0.78 -10.15
C SER A 36 6.02 -0.44 -11.00
N GLU A 37 6.84 -1.33 -10.48
CA GLU A 37 7.20 -2.58 -11.17
C GLU A 37 5.99 -3.52 -11.28
N TRP A 38 5.15 -3.57 -10.23
CA TRP A 38 3.90 -4.33 -10.28
C TRP A 38 2.92 -3.72 -11.29
N LEU A 39 2.73 -2.40 -11.30
CA LEU A 39 1.82 -1.74 -12.25
C LEU A 39 2.22 -1.96 -13.72
N SER A 40 3.52 -2.16 -13.98
CA SER A 40 4.05 -2.35 -15.33
C SER A 40 4.12 -3.82 -15.76
N ALA A 41 3.79 -4.76 -14.87
CA ALA A 41 3.91 -6.18 -15.15
C ALA A 41 2.68 -6.72 -15.90
N ASP A 42 2.90 -7.53 -16.93
CA ASP A 42 1.82 -8.15 -17.71
C ASP A 42 0.89 -9.07 -16.88
N HIS A 43 1.40 -9.59 -15.77
CA HIS A 43 0.68 -10.47 -14.85
C HIS A 43 0.06 -9.71 -13.65
N ALA A 44 0.07 -8.38 -13.67
CA ALA A 44 -0.46 -7.57 -12.59
C ALA A 44 -1.97 -7.74 -12.45
N PHE A 45 -2.43 -7.77 -11.21
CA PHE A 45 -3.85 -7.75 -10.88
C PHE A 45 -4.10 -6.85 -9.65
N PRO A 46 -5.33 -6.32 -9.50
CA PRO A 46 -5.67 -5.53 -8.33
C PRO A 46 -5.76 -6.42 -7.09
N ILE A 47 -5.16 -5.99 -5.96
CA ILE A 47 -5.19 -6.73 -4.70
C ILE A 47 -6.58 -6.73 -4.05
N SER A 48 -7.44 -5.81 -4.45
CA SER A 48 -8.86 -5.72 -4.06
C SER A 48 -9.63 -4.95 -5.13
N LEU A 49 -10.90 -5.29 -5.32
CA LEU A 49 -11.79 -4.56 -6.24
C LEU A 49 -11.98 -3.09 -5.82
N SER A 50 -11.87 -2.78 -4.52
CA SER A 50 -11.91 -1.41 -4.01
C SER A 50 -10.59 -0.64 -4.21
N MET A 51 -9.54 -1.32 -4.69
CA MET A 51 -8.22 -0.76 -4.98
C MET A 51 -7.77 -1.22 -6.38
N PRO A 52 -8.42 -0.72 -7.45
CA PRO A 52 -8.04 -1.07 -8.82
C PRO A 52 -6.58 -0.69 -9.11
N LEU A 53 -5.96 -1.34 -10.09
CA LEU A 53 -4.60 -1.02 -10.52
C LEU A 53 -4.52 0.45 -10.96
N SER A 54 -3.76 1.23 -10.20
CA SER A 54 -3.57 2.65 -10.42
C SER A 54 -2.29 3.11 -9.73
N ASP A 55 -1.64 4.11 -10.31
CA ASP A 55 -0.53 4.85 -9.73
C ASP A 55 -0.96 5.79 -8.57
N ARG A 56 -2.28 6.04 -8.46
CA ARG A 56 -2.85 6.85 -7.39
C ARG A 56 -2.74 6.15 -6.04
N ILE A 57 -2.36 6.92 -5.02
CA ILE A 57 -2.43 6.47 -3.63
C ILE A 57 -3.91 6.29 -3.26
N TRP A 58 -4.26 5.10 -2.85
CA TRP A 58 -5.53 4.85 -2.17
C TRP A 58 -5.40 5.29 -0.71
N SER A 59 -6.42 5.96 -0.20
CA SER A 59 -6.54 6.33 1.21
C SER A 59 -7.82 5.72 1.74
N GLY A 60 -7.74 4.99 2.85
CA GLY A 60 -8.92 4.47 3.52
C GLY A 60 -9.59 5.56 4.33
N GLU A 61 -10.91 5.64 4.27
CA GLU A 61 -11.69 6.31 5.31
C GLU A 61 -11.55 5.51 6.60
N GLY A 62 -11.23 6.22 7.69
CA GLY A 62 -10.99 5.63 9.02
C GLY A 62 -12.27 5.46 9.82
#